data_AF-A0A9E5K4Y0-F1
#
_entry.id   AF-A0A9E5K4Y0-F1
#
_cell.length_a   1.000
_cell.length_b   1.000
_cell.length_c   1.000
_cell.angle_alpha   90.00
_cell.angle_beta   90.00
_cell.angle_gamma   90.00
#
_symmetry.space_group_name_H-M   'P 1'
#
loop_
_entity.id
_entity.type
_entity.pdbx_description
1 polymer ?
#
loop_
_entity_poly.entity_id
_entity_poly.type
_entity_poly.pdbx_seq_one_letter_code
_entity_poly.pdbx_strand_id
1 'polypeptide(L)'
;TPSAAKKALYDNEGMNYLGNAMVQAQVCMGCHVGAPANPQAGIPARDANHDIMAAGHPRLTFEAFSYQANMPPHWNTKKYSSNTNRDLEIWVTGQLAGLTSSIELSSHRADLALTNQGIWPEFAESSCLSCHADFQQPSWRDKKNYYEGRKPGSLPYDSWTGVLLSETLLISGQDKQIASLYSDLVKTRNSFRTSPKEAKVAADTLARQLAKIQNDLIIKGFTPPKEWRTLLLDQLSKHKLETATWNESTQIALALSMISSKKPEQAILQNLWENLAYPSGYESPKGYSPDPKALEGVLQKLKSSK
;
A
#
# COMPACT_ATOMS: atom_id res chain seq x y z
N THR A 1 8.23 6.84 22.63
CA THR A 1 6.78 7.17 22.70
C THR A 1 6.64 8.62 23.14
N PRO A 2 5.75 9.43 22.55
CA PRO A 2 5.41 10.73 23.12
C PRO A 2 4.88 10.50 24.54
N SER A 3 5.15 11.40 25.48
CA SER A 3 4.38 11.35 26.73
C SER A 3 2.91 11.55 26.37
N ALA A 4 2.00 10.79 26.98
CA ALA A 4 0.56 10.95 26.80
C ALA A 4 0.11 12.44 26.94
N ALA A 5 0.83 13.19 27.77
CA ALA A 5 0.70 14.63 27.93
C ALA A 5 0.85 15.43 26.62
N LYS A 6 1.80 15.09 25.73
CA LYS A 6 1.95 15.79 24.45
C LYS A 6 0.80 15.52 23.49
N LYS A 7 0.26 14.30 23.47
CA LYS A 7 -0.93 14.00 22.66
C LYS A 7 -2.13 14.80 23.14
N ALA A 8 -2.38 14.80 24.45
CA ALA A 8 -3.49 15.54 25.06
C ALA A 8 -3.44 17.04 24.77
N LEU A 9 -2.24 17.65 24.77
CA LEU A 9 -2.07 19.05 24.38
C LEU A 9 -2.51 19.33 22.95
N TYR A 10 -2.18 18.45 22.00
CA TYR A 10 -2.57 18.62 20.59
C TYR A 10 -4.07 18.39 20.42
N ASP A 11 -4.62 17.37 21.07
CA ASP A 11 -6.05 17.07 21.03
C ASP A 11 -6.89 18.26 21.54
N ASN A 12 -6.46 18.94 22.63
CA ASN A 12 -7.13 20.11 23.19
C ASN A 12 -7.19 21.30 22.23
N GLU A 13 -6.21 21.41 21.33
CA GLU A 13 -6.14 22.46 20.31
C GLU A 13 -6.77 22.03 18.97
N GLY A 14 -7.42 20.86 18.92
CA GLY A 14 -7.99 20.31 17.69
C GLY A 14 -6.94 19.89 16.65
N MET A 15 -5.70 19.66 17.08
CA MET A 15 -4.57 19.32 16.20
C MET A 15 -4.23 17.83 16.26
N ASN A 16 -3.82 17.27 15.12
CA ASN A 16 -3.25 15.92 15.07
C ASN A 16 -1.80 15.92 15.55
N TYR A 17 -1.44 14.97 16.43
CA TYR A 17 -0.05 14.80 16.85
C TYR A 17 0.78 14.06 15.79
N LEU A 18 1.28 14.79 14.79
CA LEU A 18 2.06 14.26 13.67
C LEU A 18 3.47 13.76 14.06
N GLY A 19 3.88 13.91 15.32
CA GLY A 19 5.11 13.29 15.83
C GLY A 19 5.02 11.76 15.94
N ASN A 20 3.80 11.22 16.03
CA ASN A 20 3.54 9.78 15.97
C ASN A 20 3.38 9.35 14.50
N ALA A 21 4.22 8.43 14.03
CA ALA A 21 4.25 8.02 12.63
C ALA A 21 2.96 7.31 12.18
N MET A 22 2.25 6.65 13.09
CA MET A 22 0.96 6.01 12.78
C MET A 22 -0.13 7.06 12.59
N VAL A 23 -0.22 8.06 13.49
CA VAL A 23 -1.13 9.21 13.34
C VAL A 23 -0.83 9.99 12.06
N GLN A 24 0.46 10.23 11.78
CA GLN A 24 0.89 10.89 10.56
C GLN A 24 0.43 10.12 9.31
N ALA A 25 0.66 8.81 9.26
CA ALA A 25 0.26 7.98 8.14
C ALA A 25 -1.27 7.95 7.95
N GLN A 26 -2.07 7.87 9.03
CA GLN A 26 -3.53 7.96 8.96
C GLN A 26 -4.01 9.26 8.29
N VAL A 27 -3.38 10.40 8.63
CA VAL A 27 -3.71 11.70 8.01
C VAL A 27 -3.36 11.70 6.52
N CYS A 28 -2.17 11.22 6.14
CA CYS A 28 -1.76 11.15 4.74
C CYS A 28 -2.70 10.25 3.92
N MET A 29 -2.96 9.03 4.39
CA MET A 29 -3.72 8.03 3.66
C MET A 29 -5.21 8.39 3.55
N GLY A 30 -5.78 9.08 4.54
CA GLY A 30 -7.16 9.55 4.47
C GLY A 30 -7.46 10.48 3.28
N CYS A 31 -6.45 11.15 2.72
CA CYS A 31 -6.57 11.93 1.48
C CYS A 31 -5.94 11.22 0.26
N HIS A 32 -4.79 10.58 0.43
CA HIS A 32 -4.02 9.99 -0.68
C HIS A 32 -4.41 8.55 -1.04
N VAL A 33 -5.35 7.96 -0.31
CA VAL A 33 -6.07 6.73 -0.69
C VAL A 33 -7.56 7.03 -0.73
N GLY A 34 -8.03 7.80 0.26
CA GLY A 34 -9.44 8.12 0.47
C GLY A 34 -9.91 7.59 1.82
N ALA A 35 -11.04 8.07 2.29
CA ALA A 35 -11.64 7.62 3.53
C ALA A 35 -13.14 7.94 3.55
N PRO A 36 -13.94 7.14 4.29
CA PRO A 36 -15.31 7.51 4.60
C PRO A 36 -15.38 8.86 5.33
N ALA A 37 -16.58 9.46 5.37
CA ALA A 37 -16.80 10.68 6.13
C ALA A 37 -16.47 10.47 7.62
N ASN A 38 -15.88 11.50 8.23
CA ASN A 38 -15.69 11.58 9.67
C ASN A 38 -16.43 12.83 10.19
N PRO A 39 -17.73 12.70 10.55
CA PRO A 39 -18.54 13.82 11.02
C PRO A 39 -18.00 14.44 12.30
N GLN A 40 -17.39 13.65 13.18
CA GLN A 40 -16.82 14.14 14.45
C GLN A 40 -15.67 15.11 14.21
N ALA A 41 -14.91 14.92 13.14
CA ALA A 41 -13.84 15.82 12.72
C ALA A 41 -14.27 16.85 11.67
N GLY A 42 -15.54 16.87 11.26
CA GLY A 42 -16.04 17.74 10.18
C GLY A 42 -15.44 17.43 8.81
N ILE A 43 -14.96 16.20 8.59
CA ILE A 43 -14.27 15.80 7.36
C ILE A 43 -15.27 15.05 6.45
N PRO A 44 -15.49 15.49 5.20
CA PRO A 44 -16.38 14.80 4.28
C PRO A 44 -15.79 13.48 3.81
N ALA A 45 -16.62 12.65 3.18
CA ALA A 45 -16.12 11.48 2.45
C ALA A 45 -15.15 11.93 1.35
N ARG A 46 -14.04 11.21 1.23
CA ARG A 46 -13.01 11.42 0.21
C ARG A 46 -12.92 10.13 -0.58
N ASP A 47 -13.56 10.12 -1.73
CA ASP A 47 -13.65 8.95 -2.58
C ASP A 47 -13.32 9.33 -4.02
N ALA A 48 -12.12 8.97 -4.48
CA ALA A 48 -11.78 8.98 -5.89
C ALA A 48 -12.32 7.67 -6.51
N ASN A 49 -13.61 7.67 -6.84
CA ASN A 49 -14.26 6.54 -7.50
C ASN A 49 -13.91 6.48 -9.00
N HIS A 50 -14.34 5.42 -9.67
CA HIS A 50 -13.99 5.20 -11.07
C HIS A 50 -14.50 6.32 -12.00
N ASP A 51 -15.65 6.92 -11.71
CA ASP A 51 -16.20 8.03 -12.50
C ASP A 51 -15.32 9.28 -12.43
N ILE A 52 -14.85 9.63 -11.23
CA ILE A 52 -13.91 10.75 -11.02
C ILE A 52 -12.57 10.45 -11.70
N MET A 53 -12.09 9.21 -11.62
CA MET A 53 -10.86 8.80 -12.34
C MET A 53 -11.03 8.87 -13.86
N ALA A 54 -12.17 8.41 -14.39
CA ALA A 54 -12.51 8.49 -15.81
C ALA A 54 -12.65 9.94 -16.31
N ALA A 55 -13.01 10.87 -15.42
CA ALA A 55 -13.02 12.30 -15.69
C ALA A 55 -11.62 12.96 -15.68
N GLY A 56 -10.55 12.17 -15.53
CA GLY A 56 -9.16 12.62 -15.61
C GLY A 56 -8.47 12.81 -14.25
N HIS A 57 -9.12 12.44 -13.14
CA HIS A 57 -8.42 12.41 -11.85
C HIS A 57 -7.42 11.24 -11.84
N PRO A 58 -6.16 11.45 -11.42
CA PRO A 58 -5.18 10.38 -11.37
C PRO A 58 -5.59 9.30 -10.36
N ARG A 59 -5.23 8.05 -10.62
CA ARG A 59 -5.31 7.01 -9.60
C ARG A 59 -4.46 7.41 -8.40
N LEU A 60 -5.03 7.27 -7.21
CA LEU A 60 -4.37 7.60 -5.95
C LEU A 60 -3.43 6.46 -5.51
N THR A 61 -2.28 6.33 -6.18
CA THR A 61 -1.19 5.43 -5.75
C THR A 61 -0.19 6.20 -4.89
N PHE A 62 -0.27 6.02 -3.57
CA PHE A 62 0.58 6.70 -2.61
C PHE A 62 1.40 5.71 -1.78
N GLU A 63 2.66 6.06 -1.51
CA GLU A 63 3.56 5.34 -0.62
C GLU A 63 4.25 6.36 0.30
N ALA A 64 4.06 6.19 1.61
CA ALA A 64 4.35 7.24 2.59
C ALA A 64 5.85 7.57 2.69
N PHE A 65 6.70 6.55 2.67
CA PHE A 65 8.14 6.75 2.80
C PHE A 65 8.69 7.52 1.60
N SER A 66 8.37 7.08 0.39
CA SER A 66 8.86 7.67 -0.85
C SER A 66 8.35 9.09 -1.02
N TYR A 67 7.10 9.36 -0.64
CA TYR A 67 6.59 10.73 -0.62
C TYR A 67 7.37 11.61 0.37
N GLN A 68 7.59 11.13 1.60
CA GLN A 68 8.33 11.87 2.61
C GLN A 68 9.80 12.10 2.23
N ALA A 69 10.45 11.14 1.57
CA ALA A 69 11.82 11.26 1.09
C ALA A 69 11.98 12.30 -0.03
N ASN A 70 10.92 12.53 -0.82
CA ASN A 70 10.92 13.51 -1.91
C ASN A 70 10.45 14.91 -1.49
N MET A 71 9.92 15.07 -0.29
CA MET A 71 9.56 16.38 0.24
C MET A 71 10.76 17.07 0.89
N PRO A 72 10.89 18.40 0.78
CA PRO A 72 11.79 19.16 1.65
C PRO A 72 11.46 18.84 3.12
N PRO A 73 12.47 18.59 3.97
CA PRO A 73 12.21 18.29 5.37
C PRO A 73 11.70 19.55 6.09
N HIS A 74 10.47 19.48 6.59
CA HIS A 74 9.86 20.52 7.44
C HIS A 74 9.98 20.17 8.93
N TRP A 75 10.89 19.27 9.27
CA TRP A 75 11.16 18.78 10.62
C TRP A 75 12.65 18.90 10.94
N ASN A 76 12.99 18.79 12.23
CA ASN A 76 14.40 18.80 12.65
C ASN A 76 15.11 17.53 12.15
N THR A 77 15.92 17.68 11.11
CA THR A 77 16.66 16.59 10.47
C THR A 77 17.68 15.94 11.39
N LYS A 78 18.32 16.70 12.32
CA LYS A 78 19.26 16.14 13.30
C LYS A 78 18.58 15.15 14.25
N LYS A 79 17.37 15.50 14.70
CA LYS A 79 16.54 14.61 15.53
C LYS A 79 16.04 13.41 14.75
N TYR A 80 15.69 13.60 13.48
CA TYR A 80 15.29 12.52 12.59
C TYR A 80 16.44 11.51 12.38
N SER A 81 17.63 12.00 12.02
CA SER A 81 18.83 11.17 11.80
C SER A 81 19.31 10.42 13.05
N SER A 82 18.90 10.86 14.24
CA SER A 82 19.21 10.15 15.49
C SER A 82 18.36 8.89 15.72
N ASN A 83 17.25 8.73 14.99
CA ASN A 83 16.43 7.51 15.01
C ASN A 83 16.76 6.66 13.78
N THR A 84 17.53 5.59 13.98
CA THR A 84 18.01 4.72 12.90
C THR A 84 16.91 3.96 12.16
N ASN A 85 15.72 3.82 12.75
CA ASN A 85 14.61 3.05 12.18
C ASN A 85 13.43 3.93 11.75
N ARG A 86 13.60 5.26 11.68
CA ARG A 86 12.48 6.16 11.36
C ARG A 86 11.90 5.93 9.97
N ASP A 87 12.76 5.71 8.97
CA ASP A 87 12.34 5.40 7.60
C ASP A 87 11.49 4.12 7.55
N LEU A 88 11.91 3.09 8.28
CA LEU A 88 11.16 1.85 8.42
C LEU A 88 9.83 2.06 9.15
N GLU A 89 9.83 2.86 10.22
CA GLU A 89 8.62 3.22 10.97
C GLU A 89 7.58 3.85 10.04
N ILE A 90 8.00 4.83 9.22
CA ILE A 90 7.13 5.51 8.24
C ILE A 90 6.63 4.55 7.17
N TRP A 91 7.50 3.68 6.65
CA TRP A 91 7.10 2.66 5.67
C TRP A 91 6.05 1.71 6.25
N VAL A 92 6.29 1.14 7.44
CA VAL A 92 5.36 0.22 8.12
C VAL A 92 4.02 0.90 8.40
N THR A 93 4.02 2.09 9.00
CA THR A 93 2.78 2.79 9.33
C THR A 93 2.04 3.24 8.08
N GLY A 94 2.78 3.62 7.02
CA GLY A 94 2.24 3.91 5.70
C GLY A 94 1.49 2.72 5.12
N GLN A 95 2.11 1.54 5.03
CA GLN A 95 1.50 0.32 4.49
C GLN A 95 0.22 -0.05 5.25
N LEU A 96 0.25 -0.02 6.59
CA LEU A 96 -0.93 -0.34 7.43
C LEU A 96 -2.05 0.69 7.27
N ALA A 97 -1.73 1.98 7.29
CA ALA A 97 -2.72 3.04 7.10
C ALA A 97 -3.34 2.98 5.70
N GLY A 98 -2.52 2.74 4.67
CA GLY A 98 -2.98 2.67 3.28
C GLY A 98 -3.94 1.51 3.09
N LEU A 99 -3.62 0.35 3.63
CA LEU A 99 -4.53 -0.80 3.61
C LEU A 99 -5.84 -0.47 4.33
N THR A 100 -5.77 0.06 5.56
CA THR A 100 -6.98 0.39 6.32
C THR A 100 -7.87 1.38 5.59
N SER A 101 -7.32 2.47 5.07
CA SER A 101 -8.07 3.45 4.27
C SER A 101 -8.76 2.80 3.06
N SER A 102 -8.06 1.92 2.34
CA SER A 102 -8.63 1.18 1.20
C SER A 102 -9.77 0.24 1.61
N ILE A 103 -9.62 -0.48 2.73
CA ILE A 103 -10.64 -1.41 3.23
C ILE A 103 -11.86 -0.67 3.80
N GLU A 104 -11.65 0.42 4.53
CA GLU A 104 -12.74 1.27 5.03
C GLU A 104 -13.53 1.88 3.89
N LEU A 105 -12.85 2.33 2.83
CA LEU A 105 -13.49 2.84 1.62
C LEU A 105 -14.31 1.76 0.91
N SER A 106 -13.81 0.52 0.86
CA SER A 106 -14.57 -0.61 0.30
C SER A 106 -15.82 -0.95 1.10
N SER A 107 -15.74 -0.91 2.43
CA SER A 107 -16.93 -1.04 3.28
C SER A 107 -17.92 0.11 3.04
N HIS A 108 -17.45 1.34 2.93
CA HIS A 108 -18.29 2.51 2.66
C HIS A 108 -19.00 2.43 1.31
N ARG A 109 -18.29 2.07 0.24
CA ARG A 109 -18.88 1.87 -1.10
C ARG A 109 -19.92 0.75 -1.10
N ALA A 110 -19.66 -0.32 -0.35
CA ALA A 110 -20.62 -1.39 -0.16
C ALA A 110 -21.88 -0.92 0.58
N ASP A 111 -21.75 -0.08 1.62
CA ASP A 111 -22.88 0.54 2.31
C ASP A 111 -23.71 1.42 1.38
N LEU A 112 -23.06 2.28 0.59
CA LEU A 112 -23.76 3.12 -0.39
C LEU A 112 -24.53 2.28 -1.41
N ALA A 113 -23.94 1.17 -1.89
CA ALA A 113 -24.63 0.25 -2.79
C ALA A 113 -25.84 -0.43 -2.14
N LEU A 114 -25.75 -0.84 -0.87
CA LEU A 114 -26.87 -1.44 -0.13
C LEU A 114 -28.04 -0.46 0.09
N THR A 115 -27.77 0.85 0.09
CA THR A 115 -28.78 1.90 0.24
C THR A 115 -29.20 2.55 -1.08
N ASN A 116 -28.79 1.99 -2.23
CA ASN A 116 -29.01 2.55 -3.57
C ASN A 116 -28.45 3.98 -3.76
N GLN A 117 -27.40 4.33 -3.01
CA GLN A 117 -26.68 5.61 -3.10
C GLN A 117 -25.32 5.49 -3.81
N GLY A 118 -24.92 4.28 -4.23
CA GLY A 118 -23.65 4.03 -4.90
C GLY A 118 -23.73 2.88 -5.90
N ILE A 119 -22.70 2.78 -6.74
CA ILE A 119 -22.57 1.72 -7.75
C ILE A 119 -21.88 0.48 -7.17
N TRP A 120 -22.19 -0.69 -7.74
CA TRP A 120 -21.51 -1.92 -7.37
C TRP A 120 -21.34 -2.88 -8.55
N PRO A 121 -20.16 -3.51 -8.70
CA PRO A 121 -18.91 -3.24 -7.96
C PRO A 121 -18.33 -1.87 -8.33
N GLU A 122 -17.61 -1.25 -7.38
CA GLU A 122 -16.84 -0.03 -7.66
C GLU A 122 -15.51 -0.40 -8.33
N PHE A 123 -15.31 0.07 -9.57
CA PHE A 123 -14.14 -0.30 -10.38
C PHE A 123 -12.84 0.37 -9.97
N ALA A 124 -12.88 1.44 -9.18
CA ALA A 124 -11.67 2.01 -8.56
C ALA A 124 -10.95 1.02 -7.61
N GLU A 125 -11.60 -0.09 -7.23
CA GLU A 125 -11.03 -1.16 -6.40
C GLU A 125 -10.47 -2.32 -7.23
N SER A 126 -10.54 -2.22 -8.56
CA SER A 126 -10.01 -3.22 -9.48
C SER A 126 -8.69 -2.74 -10.05
N SER A 127 -7.81 -3.68 -10.41
CA SER A 127 -6.54 -3.36 -11.06
C SER A 127 -6.80 -2.71 -12.42
N CYS A 128 -6.52 -1.41 -12.56
CA CYS A 128 -6.72 -0.64 -13.79
C CYS A 128 -6.02 -1.28 -14.99
N LEU A 129 -4.83 -1.86 -14.78
CA LEU A 129 -4.04 -2.55 -15.80
C LEU A 129 -4.65 -3.89 -16.25
N SER A 130 -5.79 -4.29 -15.71
CA SER A 130 -6.57 -5.42 -16.24
C SER A 130 -7.33 -5.03 -17.49
N CYS A 131 -7.75 -3.75 -17.60
CA CYS A 131 -8.43 -3.20 -18.77
C CYS A 131 -7.52 -2.24 -19.58
N HIS A 132 -6.73 -1.41 -18.90
CA HIS A 132 -5.82 -0.42 -19.51
C HIS A 132 -4.40 -0.97 -19.73
N ALA A 133 -4.35 -2.18 -20.27
CA ALA A 133 -3.11 -2.84 -20.68
C ALA A 133 -2.75 -2.50 -22.13
N ASP A 134 -1.46 -2.64 -22.50
CA ASP A 134 -1.11 -2.77 -23.90
C ASP A 134 -1.66 -4.09 -24.46
N PHE A 135 -2.27 -4.05 -25.65
CA PHE A 135 -2.80 -5.20 -26.38
C PHE A 135 -1.74 -5.90 -27.24
N GLN A 136 -0.52 -5.37 -27.29
CA GLN A 136 0.59 -5.99 -28.02
C GLN A 136 0.93 -7.38 -27.47
N GLN A 137 1.27 -8.26 -28.42
CA GLN A 137 1.62 -9.66 -28.19
C GLN A 137 3.10 -9.87 -28.53
N PRO A 138 3.84 -10.67 -27.74
CA PRO A 138 3.39 -11.48 -26.58
C PRO A 138 3.18 -10.65 -25.30
N SER A 139 2.14 -10.98 -24.51
CA SER A 139 1.89 -10.35 -23.21
C SER A 139 2.35 -11.23 -22.06
N TRP A 140 2.83 -10.61 -20.97
CA TRP A 140 3.10 -11.31 -19.72
C TRP A 140 1.83 -11.97 -19.12
N ARG A 141 0.64 -11.50 -19.52
CA ARG A 141 -0.66 -12.06 -19.14
C ARG A 141 -0.98 -13.38 -19.85
N ASP A 142 -0.25 -13.74 -20.91
CA ASP A 142 -0.45 -15.00 -21.64
C ASP A 142 0.28 -16.18 -20.97
N LYS A 143 1.13 -15.91 -19.97
CA LYS A 143 1.79 -16.95 -19.20
C LYS A 143 0.75 -17.79 -18.44
N LYS A 144 0.87 -19.13 -18.52
CA LYS A 144 -0.07 -20.09 -17.91
C LYS A 144 -0.34 -19.84 -16.42
N ASN A 145 0.66 -19.38 -15.68
CA ASN A 145 0.58 -19.08 -14.25
C ASN A 145 -0.04 -17.71 -13.94
N TYR A 146 -0.24 -16.82 -14.91
CA TYR A 146 -0.94 -15.55 -14.68
C TYR A 146 -2.37 -15.80 -14.19
N TYR A 147 -3.11 -16.72 -14.83
CA TYR A 147 -4.48 -17.06 -14.42
C TYR A 147 -4.56 -18.05 -13.24
N GLU A 148 -3.45 -18.42 -12.60
CA GLU A 148 -3.47 -19.28 -11.43
C GLU A 148 -4.30 -18.65 -10.31
N GLY A 149 -5.42 -19.29 -9.94
CA GLY A 149 -6.34 -18.78 -8.91
C GLY A 149 -7.39 -17.77 -9.39
N ARG A 150 -7.49 -17.48 -10.69
CA ARG A 150 -8.53 -16.59 -11.26
C ARG A 150 -9.12 -17.13 -12.56
N LYS A 151 -10.40 -16.83 -12.81
CA LYS A 151 -11.05 -17.17 -14.08
C LYS A 151 -10.77 -16.07 -15.12
N PRO A 152 -10.50 -16.42 -16.38
CA PRO A 152 -10.50 -15.41 -17.45
C PRO A 152 -11.77 -14.56 -17.41
N GLY A 153 -11.62 -13.24 -17.55
CA GLY A 153 -12.72 -12.28 -17.44
C GLY A 153 -13.04 -11.81 -16.01
N SER A 154 -12.37 -12.30 -14.97
CA SER A 154 -12.45 -11.70 -13.63
C SER A 154 -11.78 -10.32 -13.61
N LEU A 155 -12.31 -9.38 -12.83
CA LEU A 155 -11.64 -8.12 -12.48
C LEU A 155 -10.79 -8.35 -11.22
N PRO A 156 -9.46 -8.43 -11.31
CA PRO A 156 -8.59 -8.59 -10.16
C PRO A 156 -8.71 -7.39 -9.24
N TYR A 157 -8.81 -7.63 -7.93
CA TYR A 157 -8.73 -6.60 -6.91
C TYR A 157 -7.41 -5.83 -7.01
N ASP A 158 -7.47 -4.53 -6.77
CA ASP A 158 -6.29 -3.68 -6.72
C ASP A 158 -5.43 -4.01 -5.50
N SER A 159 -4.27 -4.61 -5.74
CA SER A 159 -3.36 -5.06 -4.68
C SER A 159 -2.51 -3.95 -4.06
N TRP A 160 -2.50 -2.72 -4.59
CA TRP A 160 -1.52 -1.67 -4.23
C TRP A 160 -1.26 -1.53 -2.72
N THR A 161 -2.31 -1.43 -1.91
CA THR A 161 -2.21 -1.20 -0.46
C THR A 161 -1.95 -2.44 0.37
N GLY A 162 -1.94 -3.64 -0.22
CA GLY A 162 -1.78 -4.90 0.49
C GLY A 162 -0.68 -5.82 -0.03
N VAL A 163 0.07 -5.43 -1.07
CA VAL A 163 1.17 -6.22 -1.65
C VAL A 163 2.14 -6.72 -0.58
N LEU A 164 2.58 -5.82 0.31
CA LEU A 164 3.63 -6.09 1.29
C LEU A 164 3.09 -6.30 2.72
N LEU A 165 1.80 -6.64 2.85
CA LEU A 165 1.17 -6.81 4.17
C LEU A 165 1.88 -7.87 5.03
N SER A 166 2.30 -8.98 4.43
CA SER A 166 2.98 -10.06 5.16
C SER A 166 4.31 -9.59 5.74
N GLU A 167 5.08 -8.85 4.96
CA GLU A 167 6.34 -8.21 5.34
C GLU A 167 6.11 -7.17 6.44
N THR A 168 5.10 -6.32 6.26
CA THR A 168 4.75 -5.28 7.23
C THR A 168 4.35 -5.89 8.57
N LEU A 169 3.49 -6.92 8.60
CA LEU A 169 3.08 -7.61 9.83
C LEU A 169 4.27 -8.30 10.50
N LEU A 170 5.12 -8.95 9.72
CA LEU A 170 6.32 -9.62 10.23
C LEU A 170 7.29 -8.64 10.91
N ILE A 171 7.54 -7.49 10.28
CA ILE A 171 8.47 -6.47 10.79
C ILE A 171 7.88 -5.73 11.99
N SER A 172 6.58 -5.49 12.00
CA SER A 172 5.88 -4.83 13.10
C SER A 172 5.54 -5.77 14.27
N GLY A 173 5.86 -7.06 14.16
CA GLY A 173 5.60 -8.07 15.19
C GLY A 173 4.11 -8.33 15.42
N GLN A 174 3.29 -8.18 14.38
CA GLN A 174 1.83 -8.26 14.45
C GLN A 174 1.30 -9.63 14.00
N ASP A 175 0.03 -9.88 14.30
CA ASP A 175 -0.63 -11.17 14.04
C ASP A 175 -0.70 -11.50 12.53
N LYS A 176 -0.16 -12.67 12.16
CA LYS A 176 -0.17 -13.19 10.80
C LYS A 176 -1.57 -13.58 10.32
N GLN A 177 -2.54 -13.78 11.22
CA GLN A 177 -3.93 -14.07 10.87
C GLN A 177 -4.53 -12.99 9.94
N ILE A 178 -4.06 -11.75 10.06
CA ILE A 178 -4.52 -10.63 9.23
C ILE A 178 -4.17 -10.83 7.75
N ALA A 179 -3.04 -11.48 7.44
CA ALA A 179 -2.71 -11.85 6.07
C ALA A 179 -3.72 -12.87 5.49
N SER A 180 -4.24 -13.78 6.31
CA SER A 180 -5.31 -14.70 5.90
C SER A 180 -6.61 -13.96 5.64
N LEU A 181 -7.01 -13.04 6.54
CA LEU A 181 -8.21 -12.22 6.35
C LEU A 181 -8.13 -11.36 5.09
N TYR A 182 -6.96 -10.78 4.82
CA TYR A 182 -6.70 -10.05 3.59
C TYR A 182 -6.79 -10.96 2.35
N SER A 183 -6.20 -12.15 2.41
CA SER A 183 -6.31 -13.14 1.31
C SER A 183 -7.77 -13.51 1.03
N ASP A 184 -8.58 -13.71 2.06
CA ASP A 184 -10.00 -14.05 1.91
C ASP A 184 -10.81 -12.86 1.37
N LEU A 185 -10.48 -11.63 1.76
CA LEU A 185 -11.03 -10.43 1.15
C LEU A 185 -10.67 -10.35 -0.34
N VAL A 186 -9.41 -10.57 -0.72
CA VAL A 186 -8.98 -10.55 -2.12
C VAL A 186 -9.69 -11.63 -2.94
N LYS A 187 -9.82 -12.85 -2.42
CA LYS A 187 -10.59 -13.94 -3.09
C LYS A 187 -12.04 -13.53 -3.31
N THR A 188 -12.65 -12.94 -2.28
CA THR A 188 -14.03 -12.42 -2.35
C THR A 188 -14.13 -11.33 -3.41
N ARG A 189 -13.20 -10.38 -3.43
CA ARG A 189 -13.20 -9.23 -4.37
C ARG A 189 -12.87 -9.60 -5.82
N ASN A 190 -12.09 -10.66 -6.04
CA ASN A 190 -11.79 -11.17 -7.39
C ASN A 190 -13.01 -11.83 -8.07
N SER A 191 -14.08 -12.11 -7.32
CA SER A 191 -15.34 -12.62 -7.88
C SER A 191 -16.25 -11.46 -8.28
N PHE A 192 -16.59 -11.38 -9.57
CA PHE A 192 -17.57 -10.41 -10.09
C PHE A 192 -18.98 -10.62 -9.50
N ARG A 193 -19.26 -11.79 -8.92
CA ARG A 193 -20.58 -12.11 -8.32
C ARG A 193 -20.72 -11.72 -6.85
N THR A 194 -19.67 -11.19 -6.25
CA THR A 194 -19.67 -10.79 -4.85
C THR A 194 -20.67 -9.67 -4.62
N SER A 195 -21.61 -9.89 -3.71
CA SER A 195 -22.60 -8.89 -3.32
C SER A 195 -21.97 -7.78 -2.46
N PRO A 196 -22.56 -6.57 -2.43
CA PRO A 196 -22.14 -5.52 -1.49
C PRO A 196 -22.10 -6.02 -0.03
N LYS A 197 -23.09 -6.82 0.36
CA LYS A 197 -23.19 -7.38 1.72
C LYS A 197 -22.01 -8.27 2.07
N GLU A 198 -21.62 -9.19 1.18
CA GLU A 198 -20.49 -10.09 1.41
C GLU A 198 -19.16 -9.32 1.49
N ALA A 199 -18.94 -8.40 0.56
CA ALA A 199 -17.74 -7.58 0.57
C ALA A 199 -17.65 -6.68 1.81
N LYS A 200 -18.77 -6.08 2.24
CA LYS A 200 -18.83 -5.30 3.48
C LYS A 200 -18.42 -6.13 4.69
N VAL A 201 -18.96 -7.35 4.84
CA VAL A 201 -18.63 -8.23 5.98
C VAL A 201 -17.14 -8.55 6.01
N ALA A 202 -16.54 -8.85 4.86
CA ALA A 202 -15.11 -9.10 4.75
C ALA A 202 -14.29 -7.84 5.10
N ALA A 203 -14.66 -6.69 4.54
CA ALA A 203 -13.99 -5.42 4.78
C ALA A 203 -14.06 -4.98 6.24
N ASP A 204 -15.25 -5.00 6.85
CA ASP A 204 -15.45 -4.63 8.26
C ASP A 204 -14.67 -5.54 9.21
N THR A 205 -14.57 -6.84 8.88
CA THR A 205 -13.81 -7.80 9.68
C THR A 205 -12.32 -7.49 9.66
N LEU A 206 -11.77 -7.21 8.48
CA LEU A 206 -10.36 -6.85 8.32
C LEU A 206 -10.06 -5.47 8.94
N ALA A 207 -10.91 -4.46 8.68
CA ALA A 207 -10.76 -3.11 9.22
C ALA A 207 -10.69 -3.11 10.76
N ARG A 208 -11.54 -3.89 11.43
CA ARG A 208 -11.49 -4.04 12.90
C ARG A 208 -10.15 -4.58 13.41
N GLN A 209 -9.53 -5.52 12.70
CA GLN A 209 -8.23 -6.07 13.12
C GLN A 209 -7.10 -5.07 12.85
N LEU A 210 -7.13 -4.39 11.70
CA LEU A 210 -6.16 -3.36 11.38
C LEU A 210 -6.24 -2.18 12.35
N ALA A 211 -7.44 -1.75 12.75
CA ALA A 211 -7.63 -0.69 13.74
C ALA A 211 -6.98 -1.03 15.09
N LYS A 212 -7.04 -2.30 15.53
CA LYS A 212 -6.34 -2.76 16.75
C LYS A 212 -4.83 -2.62 16.61
N ILE A 213 -4.25 -3.04 15.49
CA ILE A 213 -2.81 -2.88 15.23
C ILE A 213 -2.42 -1.41 15.28
N GLN A 214 -3.16 -0.55 14.58
CA GLN A 214 -2.82 0.86 14.51
C GLN A 214 -2.89 1.51 15.90
N ASN A 215 -3.90 1.18 16.71
CA ASN A 215 -3.99 1.65 18.09
C ASN A 215 -2.82 1.14 18.95
N ASP A 216 -2.42 -0.11 18.79
CA ASP A 216 -1.25 -0.67 19.46
C ASP A 216 0.03 0.07 19.08
N LEU A 217 0.25 0.36 17.80
CA LEU A 217 1.39 1.16 17.34
C LEU A 217 1.35 2.61 17.83
N ILE A 218 0.15 3.20 17.97
CA ILE A 218 -0.01 4.54 18.55
C ILE A 218 0.41 4.55 20.03
N ILE A 219 -0.05 3.56 20.81
CA ILE A 219 0.13 3.50 22.27
C ILE A 219 1.53 3.00 22.64
N LYS A 220 1.96 1.87 22.06
CA LYS A 220 3.21 1.18 22.40
C LYS A 220 4.40 1.74 21.62
N GLY A 221 4.16 2.34 20.46
CA GLY A 221 5.20 2.73 19.52
C GLY A 221 5.70 1.56 18.66
N PHE A 222 6.60 1.87 17.74
CA PHE A 222 7.19 0.89 16.82
C PHE A 222 8.58 0.46 17.29
N THR A 223 8.80 -0.85 17.44
CA THR A 223 10.11 -1.44 17.74
C THR A 223 10.32 -2.65 16.82
N PRO A 224 11.09 -2.52 15.73
CA PRO A 224 11.34 -3.63 14.81
C PRO A 224 12.34 -4.64 15.39
N PRO A 225 12.35 -5.90 14.92
CA PRO A 225 13.44 -6.85 15.17
C PRO A 225 14.81 -6.27 14.79
N LYS A 226 15.88 -6.65 15.48
CA LYS A 226 17.24 -6.13 15.18
C LYS A 226 17.67 -6.47 13.75
N GLU A 227 17.26 -7.63 13.28
CA GLU A 227 17.53 -8.19 11.95
C GLU A 227 16.47 -7.85 10.90
N TRP A 228 15.64 -6.81 11.11
CA TRP A 228 14.54 -6.46 10.20
C TRP A 228 14.98 -6.31 8.74
N ARG A 229 16.17 -5.78 8.46
CA ARG A 229 16.69 -5.57 7.10
C ARG A 229 16.85 -6.91 6.37
N THR A 230 17.52 -7.86 7.00
CA THR A 230 17.72 -9.21 6.45
C THR A 230 16.39 -9.92 6.30
N LEU A 231 15.50 -9.79 7.29
CA LEU A 231 14.17 -10.39 7.27
C LEU A 231 13.33 -9.87 6.11
N LEU A 232 13.33 -8.56 5.88
CA LEU A 232 12.63 -7.93 4.76
C LEU A 232 13.18 -8.41 3.42
N LEU A 233 14.50 -8.36 3.22
CA LEU A 233 15.13 -8.84 1.98
C LEU A 233 14.85 -10.33 1.70
N ASP A 234 14.79 -11.16 2.75
CA ASP A 234 14.41 -12.56 2.63
C ASP A 234 12.95 -12.73 2.17
N GLN A 235 12.01 -12.00 2.76
CA GLN A 235 10.60 -12.06 2.34
C GLN A 235 10.38 -11.52 0.93
N LEU A 236 11.00 -10.38 0.59
CA LEU A 236 10.90 -9.81 -0.76
C LEU A 236 11.39 -10.80 -1.84
N SER A 237 12.38 -11.63 -1.53
CA SER A 237 12.88 -12.66 -2.44
C SER A 237 11.96 -13.87 -2.64
N LYS A 238 10.87 -13.99 -1.86
CA LYS A 238 9.88 -15.08 -1.98
C LYS A 238 8.72 -14.74 -2.91
N HIS A 239 8.63 -13.49 -3.39
CA HIS A 239 7.60 -13.08 -4.34
C HIS A 239 7.80 -13.79 -5.69
N LYS A 240 6.70 -14.15 -6.36
CA LYS A 240 6.72 -14.74 -7.71
C LYS A 240 6.95 -13.67 -8.78
N LEU A 241 8.22 -13.27 -8.95
CA LEU A 241 8.60 -12.12 -9.79
C LEU A 241 8.30 -12.31 -11.28
N GLU A 242 8.27 -13.56 -11.78
CA GLU A 242 7.99 -13.84 -13.19
C GLU A 242 6.59 -13.42 -13.66
N THR A 243 5.65 -13.27 -12.71
CA THR A 243 4.25 -12.89 -12.94
C THR A 243 3.83 -11.68 -12.13
N ALA A 244 4.76 -11.00 -11.48
CA ALA A 244 4.46 -9.84 -10.64
C ALA A 244 3.84 -8.73 -11.48
N THR A 245 2.65 -8.30 -11.07
CA THR A 245 1.98 -7.13 -11.63
C THR A 245 2.82 -5.88 -11.44
N TRP A 246 2.53 -4.83 -12.21
CA TRP A 246 3.22 -3.55 -12.04
C TRP A 246 3.09 -3.00 -10.60
N ASN A 247 1.91 -3.13 -9.98
CA ASN A 247 1.71 -2.72 -8.58
C ASN A 247 2.65 -3.48 -7.63
N GLU A 248 2.76 -4.80 -7.79
CA GLU A 248 3.61 -5.64 -6.94
C GLU A 248 5.09 -5.28 -7.11
N SER A 249 5.58 -5.21 -8.35
CA SER A 249 6.96 -4.83 -8.62
C SER A 249 7.28 -3.41 -8.17
N THR A 250 6.33 -2.47 -8.29
CA THR A 250 6.50 -1.10 -7.80
C THR A 250 6.59 -1.05 -6.28
N GLN A 251 5.70 -1.73 -5.56
CA GLN A 251 5.76 -1.80 -4.10
C GLN A 251 7.07 -2.44 -3.62
N ILE A 252 7.53 -3.52 -4.27
CA ILE A 252 8.84 -4.14 -3.96
C ILE A 252 9.97 -3.14 -4.22
N ALA A 253 9.99 -2.45 -5.36
CA ALA A 253 11.03 -1.47 -5.67
C ALA A 253 11.05 -0.30 -4.66
N LEU A 254 9.88 0.19 -4.23
CA LEU A 254 9.76 1.23 -3.21
C LEU A 254 10.27 0.75 -1.84
N ALA A 255 9.97 -0.49 -1.45
CA ALA A 255 10.53 -1.10 -0.24
C ALA A 255 12.06 -1.24 -0.33
N LEU A 256 12.60 -1.63 -1.48
CA LEU A 256 14.05 -1.69 -1.71
C LEU A 256 14.70 -0.30 -1.68
N SER A 257 13.99 0.75 -2.11
CA SER A 257 14.43 2.15 -1.99
C SER A 257 14.63 2.57 -0.54
N MET A 258 13.68 2.21 0.33
CA MET A 258 13.76 2.47 1.77
C MET A 258 14.99 1.79 2.40
N ILE A 259 15.27 0.55 1.98
CA ILE A 259 16.47 -0.19 2.38
C ILE A 259 17.74 0.51 1.86
N SER A 260 17.71 1.03 0.63
CA SER A 260 18.87 1.52 -0.13
C SER A 260 19.07 3.04 -0.04
N SER A 261 18.54 3.71 0.99
CA SER A 261 18.51 5.18 1.10
C SER A 261 19.89 5.86 1.17
N LYS A 262 20.99 5.10 1.14
CA LYS A 262 22.38 5.61 1.02
C LYS A 262 22.85 5.60 -0.44
N LYS A 263 23.50 6.70 -0.85
CA LYS A 263 23.89 7.03 -2.25
C LYS A 263 24.58 5.93 -3.10
N PRO A 264 25.40 4.98 -2.60
CA PRO A 264 25.94 3.93 -3.46
C PRO A 264 24.93 2.81 -3.81
N GLU A 265 23.89 2.58 -3.01
CA GLU A 265 22.90 1.52 -3.26
C GLU A 265 21.75 1.98 -4.19
N GLN A 266 21.51 3.29 -4.33
CA GLN A 266 20.49 3.83 -5.24
C GLN A 266 20.74 3.48 -6.71
N ALA A 267 22.01 3.50 -7.15
CA ALA A 267 22.38 3.15 -8.53
C ALA A 267 22.00 1.69 -8.88
N ILE A 268 21.90 0.81 -7.87
CA ILE A 268 21.51 -0.59 -8.05
C ILE A 268 20.03 -0.69 -8.47
N LEU A 269 19.19 0.28 -8.09
CA LEU A 269 17.76 0.30 -8.38
C LEU A 269 17.41 0.95 -9.73
N GLN A 270 18.37 1.60 -10.41
CA GLN A 270 18.11 2.39 -11.62
C GLN A 270 17.36 1.60 -12.70
N ASN A 271 17.82 0.38 -13.02
CA ASN A 271 17.17 -0.46 -14.02
C ASN A 271 15.74 -0.85 -13.62
N LEU A 272 15.46 -1.03 -12.32
CA LEU A 272 14.10 -1.30 -11.84
C LEU A 272 13.20 -0.09 -12.05
N TRP A 273 13.70 1.11 -11.77
CA TRP A 273 12.94 2.34 -11.98
C TRP A 273 12.64 2.59 -13.45
N GLU A 274 13.59 2.38 -14.34
CA GLU A 274 13.40 2.52 -15.79
C GLU A 274 12.32 1.56 -16.31
N ASN A 275 12.30 0.32 -15.83
CA ASN A 275 11.28 -0.67 -16.20
C ASN A 275 9.88 -0.36 -15.65
N LEU A 276 9.78 0.43 -14.58
CA LEU A 276 8.50 0.77 -13.93
C LEU A 276 7.99 2.17 -14.32
N ALA A 277 8.83 2.99 -14.95
CA ALA A 277 8.52 4.37 -15.30
C ALA A 277 7.41 4.47 -16.35
N TYR A 278 6.62 5.54 -16.24
CA TYR A 278 5.60 5.88 -17.22
C TYR A 278 6.28 6.72 -18.31
N PRO A 279 6.33 6.26 -19.57
CA PRO A 279 6.96 7.04 -20.63
C PRO A 279 6.21 8.34 -20.88
N SER A 280 6.93 9.36 -21.38
CA SER A 280 6.30 10.63 -21.74
C SER A 280 5.16 10.40 -22.75
N GLY A 281 3.99 11.00 -22.48
CA GLY A 281 2.79 10.86 -23.30
C GLY A 281 1.95 9.61 -23.01
N TYR A 282 2.29 8.81 -22.00
CA TYR A 282 1.52 7.63 -21.58
C TYR A 282 1.03 7.74 -20.13
N GLU A 283 -0.23 7.40 -19.90
CA GLU A 283 -0.85 7.34 -18.56
C GLU A 283 -0.77 5.93 -17.94
N SER A 284 0.01 5.05 -18.55
CA SER A 284 0.29 3.70 -18.07
C SER A 284 1.75 3.33 -18.40
N PRO A 285 2.33 2.35 -17.70
CA PRO A 285 3.66 1.87 -18.02
C PRO A 285 3.57 1.10 -19.35
N LYS A 286 3.87 1.80 -20.45
CA LYS A 286 3.79 1.26 -21.80
C LYS A 286 4.67 0.02 -21.90
N GLY A 287 4.07 -1.14 -22.15
CA GLY A 287 4.80 -2.39 -22.35
C GLY A 287 5.46 -2.97 -21.08
N TYR A 288 4.98 -2.64 -19.86
CA TYR A 288 5.49 -3.30 -18.65
C TYR A 288 5.44 -4.82 -18.83
N SER A 289 6.61 -5.44 -18.72
CA SER A 289 6.81 -6.88 -18.64
C SER A 289 7.64 -7.15 -17.38
N PRO A 290 7.26 -8.13 -16.54
CA PRO A 290 8.05 -8.49 -15.39
C PRO A 290 9.48 -8.89 -15.82
N ASP A 291 10.48 -8.26 -15.20
CA ASP A 291 11.90 -8.59 -15.36
C ASP A 291 12.42 -9.22 -14.06
N PRO A 292 12.21 -10.53 -13.86
CA PRO A 292 12.63 -11.22 -12.65
C PRO A 292 14.15 -11.15 -12.46
N LYS A 293 14.94 -11.16 -13.55
CA LYS A 293 16.41 -11.15 -13.46
C LYS A 293 16.93 -9.83 -12.92
N ALA A 294 16.38 -8.70 -13.35
CA ALA A 294 16.75 -7.40 -12.80
C ALA A 294 16.48 -7.35 -11.29
N LEU A 295 15.28 -7.77 -10.86
CA LEU A 295 14.87 -7.68 -9.47
C LEU A 295 15.58 -8.70 -8.56
N GLU A 296 15.78 -9.93 -9.00
CA GLU A 296 16.60 -10.94 -8.32
C GLU A 296 18.06 -10.47 -8.18
N GLY A 297 18.62 -9.86 -9.23
CA GLY A 297 19.97 -9.32 -9.22
C GLY A 297 20.13 -8.20 -8.19
N VAL A 298 19.14 -7.31 -8.07
CA VAL A 298 19.12 -6.27 -7.02
C VAL A 298 19.04 -6.90 -5.63
N LEU A 299 18.12 -7.83 -5.41
CA LEU A 299 17.95 -8.53 -4.14
C LEU A 299 19.24 -9.25 -3.71
N GLN A 300 19.90 -9.93 -4.64
CA GLN A 300 21.17 -10.62 -4.38
C GLN A 300 22.29 -9.64 -4.00
N LYS A 301 22.43 -8.53 -4.73
CA LYS A 301 23.41 -7.48 -4.42
C LYS A 301 23.17 -6.89 -3.03
N LEU A 302 21.92 -6.56 -2.69
CA LEU A 302 21.58 -6.00 -1.38
C LEU A 302 21.76 -7.01 -0.24
N LYS A 303 21.50 -8.31 -0.47
CA LYS A 303 21.80 -9.37 0.51
C LYS A 303 23.30 -9.53 0.75
N SER A 304 24.14 -9.24 -0.25
CA SER A 304 25.60 -9.32 -0.14
C SER A 304 26.26 -8.06 0.45
N SER A 305 25.56 -6.92 0.40
CA SER A 305 25.97 -5.65 1.00
C SER A 305 25.73 -5.73 2.52
N LYS A 306 26.81 -5.90 3.31
CA LYS A 306 26.75 -5.94 4.78
C LYS A 306 26.62 -4.54 5.39
#